data_AF-A0A957IPT8-F1
#
_entry.id   AF-A0A957IPT8-F1
#
_cell.length_a   1.000
_cell.length_b   1.000
_cell.length_c   1.000
_cell.angle_alpha   90.00
_cell.angle_beta   90.00
_cell.angle_gamma   90.00
#
_symmetry.space_group_name_H-M   'P 1'
#
loop_
_entity.id
_entity.type
_entity.pdbx_description
1 polymer ?
#
loop_
_entity_poly.entity_id
_entity_poly.type
_entity_poly.pdbx_seq_one_letter_code
_entity_poly.pdbx_strand_id
1 'polypeptide(L)'
;MSAIRRATILKLASAAYEMDLDVMTGLLTRDENGRWRIGSHDLIVWLDRHLDEEVVMVLGSLEDEQPIVTRTCLTCGRDYTDLECPYCRASRLRLRGRA
;
A
#
# COMPACT_ATOMS: atom_id res chain seq x y z
N MET A 1 12.69 4.69 11.72
CA MET A 1 12.60 3.95 10.45
C MET A 1 11.19 3.39 10.20
N SER A 2 10.49 2.89 11.22
CA SER A 2 9.09 2.40 11.08
C SER A 2 8.11 3.44 10.50
N ALA A 3 8.23 4.73 10.87
CA ALA A 3 7.36 5.79 10.38
C ALA A 3 7.39 5.98 8.85
N ILE A 4 8.56 5.81 8.21
CA ILE A 4 8.70 5.95 6.74
C ILE A 4 8.03 4.75 6.06
N ARG A 5 8.22 3.54 6.60
CA ARG A 5 7.65 2.33 5.99
C ARG A 5 6.14 2.32 6.09
N ARG A 6 5.62 2.67 7.28
CA ARG A 6 4.20 2.91 7.50
C ARG A 6 3.65 3.92 6.49
N ALA A 7 4.34 5.04 6.27
CA ALA A 7 3.93 6.03 5.28
C ALA A 7 3.92 5.46 3.85
N THR A 8 4.91 4.63 3.46
CA THR A 8 4.93 3.98 2.14
C THR A 8 3.78 2.99 1.96
N ILE A 9 3.47 2.17 2.97
CA ILE A 9 2.34 1.23 2.92
C ILE A 9 1.02 2.00 2.79
N LEU A 10 0.86 3.09 3.54
CA LEU A 10 -0.34 3.93 3.44
C LEU A 10 -0.44 4.63 2.08
N LYS A 11 0.67 5.06 1.48
CA LYS A 11 0.68 5.58 0.10
C LYS A 11 0.21 4.52 -0.91
N LEU A 12 0.64 3.27 -0.75
CA LEU A 12 0.18 2.16 -1.60
C LEU A 12 -1.33 1.93 -1.45
N ALA A 13 -1.83 1.92 -0.22
CA ALA A 13 -3.26 1.80 0.06
C ALA A 13 -4.07 2.94 -0.58
N SER A 14 -3.57 4.19 -0.49
CA SER A 14 -4.20 5.34 -1.15
C SER A 14 -4.19 5.23 -2.67
N ALA A 15 -3.07 4.80 -3.28
CA ALA A 15 -3.00 4.60 -4.72
C ALA A 15 -3.96 3.49 -5.21
N ALA A 16 -4.11 2.40 -4.44
CA ALA A 16 -5.09 1.36 -4.75
C ALA A 16 -6.53 1.89 -4.68
N TYR A 17 -6.86 2.71 -3.68
CA TYR A 17 -8.16 3.36 -3.59
C TYR A 17 -8.44 4.29 -4.79
N GLU A 18 -7.44 5.06 -5.25
CA GLU A 18 -7.54 5.91 -6.45
C GLU A 18 -7.74 5.12 -7.75
N MET A 19 -7.47 3.82 -7.74
CA MET A 19 -7.68 2.90 -8.86
C MET A 19 -9.01 2.13 -8.74
N ASP A 20 -9.92 2.55 -7.86
CA ASP A 20 -11.19 1.89 -7.56
C ASP A 20 -11.03 0.43 -7.09
N LEU A 21 -9.90 0.11 -6.44
CA LEU A 21 -9.66 -1.19 -5.82
C LEU A 21 -10.16 -1.20 -4.38
N ASP A 22 -10.64 -2.36 -3.94
CA ASP A 22 -11.03 -2.56 -2.55
C ASP A 22 -9.81 -2.69 -1.62
N VAL A 23 -9.76 -1.87 -0.57
CA VAL A 23 -8.65 -1.83 0.38
C VAL A 23 -9.16 -1.91 1.82
N MET A 24 -8.59 -2.82 2.62
CA MET A 24 -8.84 -2.89 4.06
C MET A 24 -7.63 -2.39 4.85
N THR A 25 -7.86 -1.50 5.81
CA THR A 25 -6.82 -1.04 6.75
C THR A 25 -7.33 -1.12 8.19
N GLY A 26 -6.47 -1.55 9.11
CA GLY A 26 -6.82 -1.67 10.52
C GLY A 26 -6.00 -2.74 11.24
N LEU A 27 -6.28 -2.91 12.53
CA LEU A 27 -5.72 -4.00 13.32
C LEU A 27 -6.36 -5.32 12.88
N LEU A 28 -5.53 -6.33 12.61
CA LEU A 28 -5.99 -7.69 12.40
C LEU A 28 -6.32 -8.32 13.76
N THR A 29 -7.59 -8.65 13.97
CA THR A 29 -8.06 -9.31 15.18
C THR A 29 -8.88 -10.54 14.83
N ARG A 30 -9.08 -11.39 15.84
CA ARG A 30 -9.99 -12.52 15.77
C ARG A 30 -11.07 -12.31 16.83
N ASP A 31 -12.34 -12.35 16.42
CA ASP A 31 -13.45 -12.22 17.35
C ASP A 31 -13.65 -13.50 18.19
N GLU A 32 -14.56 -13.44 19.17
CA GLU A 32 -14.91 -14.56 20.06
C GLU A 32 -15.48 -15.78 19.31
N ASN A 33 -16.04 -15.56 18.12
CA ASN A 33 -16.56 -16.61 17.25
C ASN A 33 -15.50 -17.15 16.28
N GLY A 34 -14.26 -16.68 16.39
CA GLY A 34 -13.14 -17.10 15.57
C GLY A 34 -13.06 -16.47 14.19
N ARG A 35 -13.86 -15.43 13.90
CA ARG A 35 -13.84 -14.71 12.61
C ARG A 35 -12.72 -13.67 12.56
N TRP A 36 -12.10 -13.54 11.40
CA TRP A 36 -11.04 -12.59 11.14
C TRP A 36 -11.62 -11.20 10.82
N ARG A 37 -11.08 -10.18 11.48
CA ARG A 37 -11.48 -8.79 11.28
C ARG A 37 -10.27 -7.90 11.05
N ILE A 38 -10.40 -6.94 10.15
CA ILE A 38 -9.42 -5.86 9.93
C ILE A 38 -10.12 -4.54 10.24
N GLY A 39 -9.82 -3.98 11.41
CA GLY A 39 -10.56 -2.82 11.92
C GLY A 39 -12.06 -3.12 12.04
N SER A 40 -12.90 -2.38 11.29
CA SER A 40 -14.34 -2.57 11.25
C SER A 40 -14.83 -3.61 10.23
N HIS A 41 -13.94 -4.17 9.39
CA HIS A 41 -14.30 -5.07 8.30
C HIS A 41 -14.20 -6.54 8.74
N ASP A 42 -15.17 -7.35 8.32
CA ASP A 42 -15.07 -8.81 8.40
C ASP A 42 -14.41 -9.33 7.12
N LEU A 43 -13.29 -10.04 7.27
CA LEU A 43 -12.47 -10.48 6.14
C LEU A 43 -13.21 -11.50 5.25
N ILE A 44 -13.99 -12.40 5.86
CA ILE A 44 -14.67 -13.45 5.12
C ILE A 44 -15.81 -12.86 4.30
N VAL A 45 -16.60 -11.97 4.90
CA VAL A 45 -17.68 -11.26 4.18
C VAL A 45 -17.13 -10.41 3.04
N TRP A 46 -15.94 -9.85 3.19
CA TRP A 46 -15.29 -9.09 2.12
C TRP A 46 -14.84 -10.02 0.97
N LEU A 47 -14.24 -11.17 1.29
CA LEU A 47 -13.79 -12.14 0.27
C LEU A 47 -14.95 -12.78 -0.50
N ASP A 48 -16.08 -12.99 0.15
CA ASP A 48 -17.29 -13.57 -0.47
C ASP A 48 -17.80 -12.72 -1.65
N ARG A 49 -17.52 -11.40 -1.65
CA ARG A 49 -17.86 -10.50 -2.75
C ARG A 49 -17.05 -10.73 -4.02
N HIS A 50 -15.88 -11.36 -3.88
CA HIS A 50 -14.96 -11.67 -4.97
C HIS A 50 -14.91 -13.18 -5.25
N LEU A 51 -15.97 -13.91 -4.89
CA LEU A 51 -16.06 -15.34 -5.15
C LEU A 51 -15.93 -15.60 -6.66
N ASP A 52 -15.14 -16.61 -7.03
CA ASP A 52 -14.84 -17.01 -8.41
C ASP A 52 -14.07 -15.97 -9.26
N GLU A 53 -13.54 -14.91 -8.63
CA GLU A 53 -12.65 -13.94 -9.28
C GLU A 53 -11.16 -14.31 -9.10
N GLU A 54 -10.34 -14.01 -10.11
CA GLU A 54 -8.88 -14.04 -9.95
C GLU A 54 -8.44 -12.73 -9.28
N VAL A 55 -7.99 -12.82 -8.03
CA VAL A 55 -7.68 -11.65 -7.19
C VAL A 55 -6.21 -11.58 -6.79
N VAL A 56 -5.71 -10.36 -6.59
CA VAL A 56 -4.42 -10.09 -5.94
C VAL A 56 -4.67 -9.51 -4.56
N MET A 57 -4.15 -10.17 -3.52
CA MET A 57 -4.18 -9.66 -2.14
C MET A 57 -2.78 -9.21 -1.70
N VAL A 58 -2.68 -7.97 -1.22
CA VAL A 58 -1.45 -7.42 -0.65
C VAL A 58 -1.67 -7.16 0.83
N LEU A 59 -0.85 -7.79 1.69
CA LEU A 59 -0.87 -7.59 3.14
C LEU A 59 0.46 -6.99 3.60
N GLY A 60 0.39 -5.87 4.32
CA GLY A 60 1.56 -5.22 4.91
C GLY A 60 1.30 -4.86 6.37
N SER A 61 2.17 -5.31 7.27
CA SER A 61 2.10 -4.89 8.68
C SER A 61 2.55 -3.43 8.81
N LEU A 62 1.74 -2.62 9.51
CA LEU A 62 2.07 -1.23 9.83
C LEU A 62 3.00 -1.09 11.04
N GLU A 63 3.20 -2.18 11.79
CA GLU A 63 4.09 -2.26 12.96
C GLU A 63 5.46 -2.83 12.60
N ASP A 64 5.61 -3.41 11.41
CA ASP A 64 6.84 -4.05 10.99
C ASP A 64 7.96 -3.01 10.79
N GLU A 65 9.02 -3.15 11.60
CA GLU A 65 10.16 -2.26 11.65
C GLU A 65 11.28 -2.60 10.67
N GLN A 66 11.13 -3.65 9.83
CA GLN A 66 12.18 -3.98 8.86
C GLN A 66 12.54 -2.75 8.03
N PRO A 67 13.85 -2.53 7.78
CA PRO A 67 14.33 -1.36 7.08
C PRO A 67 13.78 -1.34 5.66
N ILE A 68 13.46 -0.14 5.18
CA ILE A 68 13.08 0.05 3.78
C ILE A 68 14.31 -0.16 2.91
N VAL A 69 14.16 -0.95 1.87
CA VAL A 69 15.23 -1.18 0.89
C VAL A 69 15.39 0.07 0.04
N THR A 70 16.57 0.69 0.12
CA THR A 70 16.97 1.77 -0.78
C THR A 70 17.22 1.21 -2.19
N ARG A 71 16.68 1.88 -3.19
CA ARG A 71 16.84 1.53 -4.61
C ARG A 71 17.48 2.70 -5.36
N THR A 72 18.35 2.40 -6.31
CA THR A 72 18.90 3.41 -7.23
C THR A 72 18.01 3.52 -8.47
N CYS A 73 17.61 4.74 -8.83
CA CYS A 73 16.81 4.99 -10.02
C CYS A 73 17.61 4.76 -11.29
N LEU A 74 17.14 3.87 -12.17
CA LEU A 74 17.79 3.60 -13.46
C LEU A 74 17.70 4.76 -14.47
N THR A 75 16.83 5.75 -14.22
CA THR A 75 16.68 6.92 -15.10
C THR A 75 17.60 8.07 -14.71
N CYS A 76 17.73 8.37 -13.40
CA CYS A 76 18.48 9.54 -12.93
C CYS A 76 19.64 9.23 -11.99
N GLY A 77 19.89 7.95 -11.68
CA GLY A 77 20.99 7.50 -10.82
C GLY A 77 20.87 7.86 -9.33
N ARG A 78 19.76 8.45 -8.89
CA ARG A 78 19.57 8.84 -7.48
C ARG A 78 18.95 7.71 -6.67
N ASP A 79 19.35 7.60 -5.43
CA ASP A 79 18.75 6.70 -4.47
C ASP A 79 17.40 7.22 -3.99
N TYR A 80 16.45 6.30 -3.81
CA TYR A 80 15.11 6.59 -3.33
C TYR A 80 14.53 5.38 -2.58
N THR A 81 13.53 5.65 -1.75
CA THR A 81 12.82 4.66 -0.91
C THR A 81 11.31 4.66 -1.16
N ASP A 82 10.81 5.57 -1.99
CA ASP A 82 9.40 5.70 -2.35
C ASP A 82 8.99 4.66 -3.41
N LEU A 83 7.69 4.57 -3.73
CA LEU A 83 7.16 3.60 -4.72
C LEU A 83 7.72 3.84 -6.13
N GLU A 84 7.93 5.11 -6.49
CA GLU A 84 8.60 5.54 -7.71
C GLU A 84 9.64 6.62 -7.40
N CYS A 85 10.61 6.85 -8.30
CA CYS A 85 11.63 7.88 -8.10
C CYS A 85 10.98 9.27 -7.99
N PRO A 86 11.05 9.94 -6.82
CA PRO A 86 10.33 11.20 -6.59
C PRO A 86 10.87 12.33 -7.48
N TYR A 87 12.17 12.29 -7.80
CA TYR A 87 12.82 13.28 -8.66
C TYR A 87 12.36 13.20 -10.12
N CYS A 88 12.27 11.98 -10.66
CA CYS A 88 11.77 11.75 -12.02
C CYS A 88 10.27 12.04 -12.09
N ARG A 89 9.50 11.66 -11.07
CA ARG A 89 8.06 11.98 -10.97
C ARG A 89 7.81 13.49 -10.99
N ALA A 90 8.49 14.25 -10.12
CA ALA A 90 8.36 15.70 -10.06
C ALA A 90 8.73 16.36 -11.39
N SER A 91 9.81 15.90 -12.03
CA SER A 91 10.20 16.36 -13.37
C SER A 91 9.12 16.08 -14.42
N ARG A 92 8.52 14.89 -14.42
CA ARG A 92 7.41 14.54 -15.32
C ARG A 92 6.17 15.40 -15.10
N LEU A 93 5.80 15.65 -13.84
CA LEU A 93 4.65 16.51 -13.51
C LEU A 93 4.85 17.95 -14.01
N ARG A 94 6.06 18.51 -13.78
CA ARG A 94 6.45 19.83 -14.29
C ARG A 94 6.40 19.90 -15.81
N LEU A 95 6.96 18.90 -16.51
CA LEU A 95 6.96 18.85 -17.97
C LEU A 95 5.56 18.68 -18.58
N ARG A 96 4.60 18.12 -17.82
CA ARG A 96 3.20 17.95 -18.23
C ARG A 96 2.28 19.08 -17.77
N GLY A 97 2.81 20.13 -17.14
CA GLY A 97 2.00 21.25 -16.63
C GLY A 97 1.03 20.87 -15.51
N ARG A 98 1.32 19.80 -14.74
CA ARG A 98 0.51 19.32 -13.60
C ARG A 98 1.18 19.60 -12.25
N ALA A 99 1.96 20.68 -12.16
CA ALA A 99 2.72 21.06 -10.98
C ALA A 99 1.90 21.97 -10.06
#